data_AF-A0A2H0FVE1-F1
#
_entry.id   AF-A0A2H0FVE1-F1
#
_cell.length_a   1.000
_cell.length_b   1.000
_cell.length_c   1.000
_cell.angle_alpha   90.00
_cell.angle_beta   90.00
_cell.angle_gamma   90.00
#
_symmetry.space_group_name_H-M   'P 1'
#
loop_
_entity.id
_entity.type
_entity.pdbx_description
1 polymer ?
#
loop_
_entity_poly.entity_id
_entity_poly.type
_entity_poly.pdbx_seq_one_letter_code
_entity_poly.pdbx_strand_id
1 'polypeptide(L)'
;MSEMLGNQYFMARKYQEAVKELEPIYLNDPGNKNVSRKLIIGYIQTGKLMKGLELFTSLVKEDISFIVIADPIFDDCPCPEIIKELEPSPNDPITPDLNIYNGIIWLYCDPKISIKFLKRAITDFPTNKELKEAIGVIKQFIKNK
;
A
#
# COMPACT_ATOMS: atom_id res chain seq x y z
N MET A 1 2.27 -12.78 -20.57
CA MET A 1 1.96 -12.04 -19.33
C MET A 1 0.46 -11.90 -19.28
N SER A 2 -0.18 -12.39 -18.20
CA SER A 2 -1.65 -12.38 -18.08
C SER A 2 -2.04 -11.88 -16.70
N GLU A 3 -2.97 -10.93 -16.66
CA GLU A 3 -3.51 -10.38 -15.41
C GLU A 3 -4.08 -11.49 -14.52
N MET A 4 -4.71 -12.49 -15.14
CA MET A 4 -5.26 -13.64 -14.44
C MET A 4 -4.19 -14.42 -13.67
N LEU A 5 -3.02 -14.64 -14.28
CA LEU A 5 -1.92 -15.37 -13.62
C LEU A 5 -1.31 -14.55 -12.49
N GLY A 6 -1.12 -13.24 -12.71
CA GLY A 6 -0.67 -12.33 -11.65
C GLY A 6 -1.63 -12.29 -10.46
N ASN A 7 -2.94 -12.27 -10.72
CA ASN A 7 -3.97 -12.33 -9.69
C ASN A 7 -3.94 -13.67 -8.92
N GLN A 8 -3.75 -14.80 -9.61
CA GLN A 8 -3.61 -16.12 -8.96
C GLN A 8 -2.41 -16.19 -8.03
N TYR A 9 -1.24 -15.69 -8.47
CA TYR A 9 -0.07 -15.61 -7.60
C TYR A 9 -0.30 -14.70 -6.40
N PHE A 10 -0.98 -13.57 -6.59
CA PHE A 10 -1.30 -12.65 -5.51
C PHE A 10 -2.20 -13.29 -4.44
N MET A 11 -3.28 -13.98 -4.87
CA MET A 11 -4.16 -14.73 -3.98
C MET A 11 -3.41 -15.82 -3.22
N ALA A 12 -2.47 -16.50 -3.88
CA ALA A 12 -1.61 -17.51 -3.28
C ALA A 12 -0.46 -16.95 -2.41
N ARG A 13 -0.43 -15.63 -2.15
CA ARG A 13 0.62 -14.91 -1.40
C ARG A 13 2.03 -15.04 -2.02
N LYS A 14 2.11 -15.42 -3.29
CA LYS A 14 3.34 -15.50 -4.09
C LYS A 14 3.66 -14.14 -4.68
N TYR A 15 3.97 -13.17 -3.81
CA TYR A 15 4.09 -11.76 -4.19
C TYR A 15 5.19 -11.50 -5.23
N GLN A 16 6.29 -12.25 -5.19
CA GLN A 16 7.38 -12.08 -6.14
C GLN A 16 6.97 -12.47 -7.57
N GLU A 17 6.23 -13.55 -7.72
CA GLU A 17 5.66 -14.03 -8.97
C GLU A 17 4.50 -13.15 -9.44
N ALA A 18 3.65 -12.70 -8.51
CA ALA A 18 2.58 -11.76 -8.80
C ALA A 18 3.14 -10.46 -9.40
N VAL A 19 4.17 -9.87 -8.76
CA VAL A 19 4.82 -8.65 -9.28
C VAL A 19 5.41 -8.87 -10.67
N LYS A 20 6.04 -10.02 -10.95
CA LYS A 20 6.60 -10.33 -12.28
C LYS A 20 5.55 -10.32 -13.38
N GLU A 21 4.34 -10.82 -13.09
CA GLU A 21 3.25 -10.85 -14.06
C GLU A 21 2.49 -9.51 -14.16
N LEU A 22 2.36 -8.79 -13.05
CA LEU A 22 1.56 -7.56 -12.96
C LEU A 22 2.33 -6.28 -13.34
N GLU A 23 3.64 -6.19 -13.08
CA GLU A 23 4.46 -4.99 -13.39
C GLU A 23 4.41 -4.64 -14.90
N PRO A 24 4.53 -5.60 -15.84
CA PRO A 24 4.43 -5.30 -17.26
C PRO A 24 3.03 -4.86 -17.71
N ILE A 25 1.98 -5.32 -17.02
CA ILE A 25 0.60 -4.92 -17.30
C ILE A 25 0.41 -3.46 -16.89
N TYR A 26 0.90 -3.10 -15.70
CA TYR A 26 0.91 -1.71 -15.24
C TYR A 26 1.72 -0.80 -16.16
N LEU A 27 2.86 -1.25 -16.69
CA LEU A 27 3.66 -0.46 -17.62
C LEU A 27 2.92 -0.19 -18.95
N ASN A 28 2.09 -1.14 -19.40
CA ASN A 28 1.27 -0.97 -20.60
C ASN A 28 0.01 -0.14 -20.34
N ASP A 29 -0.58 -0.25 -19.15
CA ASP A 29 -1.76 0.51 -18.72
C ASP A 29 -1.61 0.98 -17.26
N PRO A 30 -0.97 2.14 -17.02
CA PRO A 30 -0.79 2.69 -15.68
C PRO A 30 -2.10 3.09 -14.99
N GLY A 31 -3.19 3.26 -15.77
CA GLY A 31 -4.52 3.59 -15.26
C GLY A 31 -5.26 2.41 -14.64
N ASN A 32 -4.73 1.18 -14.77
CA ASN A 32 -5.34 0.00 -14.18
C ASN A 32 -5.16 -0.02 -12.65
N LYS A 33 -6.09 0.64 -11.94
CA LYS A 33 -6.07 0.78 -10.49
C LYS A 33 -6.04 -0.56 -9.74
N ASN A 34 -6.68 -1.61 -10.28
CA ASN A 34 -6.67 -2.95 -9.68
C ASN A 34 -5.26 -3.54 -9.66
N VAL A 35 -4.55 -3.44 -10.78
CA VAL A 35 -3.14 -3.86 -10.89
C VAL A 35 -2.26 -2.99 -9.99
N SER A 36 -2.46 -1.67 -10.00
CA SER A 36 -1.71 -0.74 -9.14
C SER A 36 -1.83 -1.10 -7.65
N ARG A 37 -3.05 -1.39 -7.19
CA ARG A 37 -3.33 -1.79 -5.80
C ARG A 37 -2.56 -3.06 -5.41
N LYS A 38 -2.62 -4.09 -6.25
CA LYS A 38 -1.89 -5.36 -6.02
C LYS A 38 -0.39 -5.18 -6.09
N LEU A 39 0.11 -4.33 -6.99
CA LEU A 39 1.54 -4.01 -7.09
C LEU A 39 2.05 -3.24 -5.87
N ILE A 40 1.28 -2.31 -5.30
CA ILE A 40 1.65 -1.64 -4.05
C ILE A 40 1.95 -2.68 -2.97
N ILE A 41 1.02 -3.61 -2.74
CA ILE A 41 1.18 -4.68 -1.75
C ILE A 41 2.34 -5.60 -2.14
N GLY A 42 2.39 -6.06 -3.39
CA GLY A 42 3.46 -6.93 -3.87
C GLY A 42 4.85 -6.33 -3.72
N TYR A 43 5.01 -5.03 -3.99
CA TYR A 43 6.28 -4.33 -3.83
C TYR A 43 6.72 -4.25 -2.37
N ILE A 44 5.85 -3.85 -1.45
CA ILE A 44 6.22 -3.77 -0.04
C ILE A 44 6.52 -5.15 0.55
N GLN A 45 5.80 -6.20 0.13
CA GLN A 45 6.05 -7.59 0.57
C GLN A 45 7.34 -8.19 0.01
N THR A 46 7.85 -7.65 -1.09
CA THR A 46 9.11 -8.11 -1.73
C THR A 46 10.29 -7.21 -1.43
N GLY A 47 10.18 -6.31 -0.44
CA GLY A 47 11.25 -5.39 -0.02
C GLY A 47 11.47 -4.20 -0.97
N LYS A 48 10.65 -4.03 -2.01
CA LYS A 48 10.70 -2.89 -2.95
C LYS A 48 9.91 -1.69 -2.41
N LEU A 49 10.15 -1.33 -1.14
CA LEU A 49 9.34 -0.37 -0.38
C LEU A 49 9.18 0.98 -1.10
N MET A 50 10.25 1.53 -1.66
CA MET A 50 10.20 2.84 -2.34
C MET A 50 9.33 2.83 -3.60
N LYS A 51 9.37 1.75 -4.40
CA LYS A 51 8.46 1.58 -5.55
C LYS A 51 7.01 1.49 -5.09
N GLY A 52 6.77 0.73 -4.00
CA GLY A 52 5.46 0.63 -3.38
C GLY A 52 4.93 1.98 -2.89
N LEU A 53 5.79 2.77 -2.24
CA LEU A 53 5.46 4.11 -1.76
C LEU A 53 5.15 5.08 -2.90
N GLU A 54 5.96 5.10 -3.96
CA GLU A 54 5.71 5.95 -5.13
C GLU A 54 4.34 5.67 -5.74
N LEU A 55 4.07 4.39 -6.06
CA LEU A 55 2.79 3.98 -6.63
C LEU A 55 1.61 4.24 -5.67
N PHE A 56 1.82 4.03 -4.37
CA PHE A 56 0.85 4.34 -3.34
C PHE A 56 0.49 5.83 -3.30
N THR A 57 1.50 6.71 -3.24
CA THR A 57 1.24 8.15 -3.21
C THR A 57 0.55 8.65 -4.46
N SER A 58 0.88 8.08 -5.63
CA SER A 58 0.18 8.35 -6.89
C SER A 58 -1.30 7.95 -6.81
N LEU A 59 -1.60 6.71 -6.42
CA LEU A 59 -2.97 6.19 -6.35
C LEU A 59 -3.80 6.91 -5.28
N VAL A 60 -3.22 7.28 -4.14
CA VAL A 60 -3.90 8.08 -3.11
C VAL A 60 -4.33 9.44 -3.67
N LYS A 61 -3.47 10.11 -4.43
CA LYS A 61 -3.76 11.42 -5.02
C LYS A 61 -4.82 11.34 -6.11
N GLU A 62 -4.78 10.27 -6.91
CA GLU A 62 -5.74 10.05 -7.99
C GLU A 62 -7.12 9.64 -7.47
N ASP A 63 -7.17 8.63 -6.61
CA ASP A 63 -8.42 8.03 -6.12
C ASP A 63 -8.21 7.24 -4.83
N ILE A 64 -8.16 7.96 -3.70
CA ILE A 64 -8.07 7.36 -2.37
C ILE A 64 -9.24 6.41 -2.05
N SER A 65 -10.43 6.67 -2.58
CA SER A 65 -11.61 5.83 -2.34
C SER A 65 -11.36 4.42 -2.85
N PHE A 66 -10.62 4.29 -3.95
CA PHE A 66 -10.21 2.99 -4.48
C PHE A 66 -9.27 2.22 -3.55
N ILE A 67 -8.57 2.86 -2.60
CA ILE A 67 -7.76 2.12 -1.62
C ILE A 67 -8.62 1.74 -0.40
N VAL A 68 -9.43 2.68 0.08
CA VAL A 68 -10.13 2.54 1.37
C VAL A 68 -11.44 1.72 1.27
N ILE A 69 -12.09 1.69 0.10
CA ILE A 69 -13.34 0.94 -0.11
C ILE A 69 -13.04 -0.52 -0.49
N ALA A 70 -11.77 -0.91 -0.60
CA ALA A 70 -11.38 -2.28 -0.92
C ALA A 70 -12.06 -3.25 0.04
N ASP A 71 -12.86 -4.17 -0.51
CA ASP A 71 -13.55 -5.17 0.29
C ASP A 71 -12.57 -6.32 0.57
N PRO A 72 -12.20 -6.60 1.84
CA PRO A 72 -11.17 -7.59 2.12
C PRO A 72 -11.51 -9.00 1.64
N ILE A 73 -12.80 -9.33 1.50
CA ILE A 73 -13.30 -10.63 1.07
C ILE A 73 -13.40 -10.68 -0.45
N PHE A 74 -14.00 -9.66 -1.09
CA PHE A 74 -14.16 -9.66 -2.55
C PHE A 74 -12.88 -9.29 -3.31
N ASP A 75 -12.00 -8.48 -2.73
CA ASP A 75 -10.74 -8.05 -3.36
C ASP A 75 -9.54 -8.90 -2.92
N ASP A 76 -9.75 -9.97 -2.14
CA ASP A 76 -8.71 -10.83 -1.56
C ASP A 76 -7.58 -10.02 -0.90
N CYS A 77 -7.92 -8.95 -0.16
CA CYS A 77 -6.93 -8.08 0.51
C CYS A 77 -6.20 -8.91 1.57
N PRO A 78 -4.88 -9.14 1.44
CA PRO A 78 -4.10 -9.85 2.46
C PRO A 78 -3.92 -9.02 3.76
N CYS A 79 -4.50 -7.84 3.80
CA CYS A 79 -4.27 -6.78 4.76
C CYS A 79 -4.53 -7.21 6.21
N PRO A 80 -5.61 -7.97 6.54
CA PRO A 80 -5.80 -8.50 7.90
C PRO A 80 -4.77 -9.56 8.31
N GLU A 81 -4.30 -10.39 7.39
CA GLU A 81 -3.26 -11.40 7.65
C GLU A 81 -1.92 -10.70 7.92
N ILE A 82 -1.53 -9.79 7.01
CA ILE A 82 -0.31 -9.01 7.13
C ILE A 82 -0.29 -8.20 8.43
N ILE A 83 -1.40 -7.53 8.80
CA ILE A 83 -1.46 -6.73 10.03
C ILE A 83 -1.22 -7.59 11.28
N LYS A 84 -1.73 -8.83 11.32
CA LYS A 84 -1.47 -9.75 12.43
C LYS A 84 0.00 -10.13 12.54
N GLU A 85 0.67 -10.30 11.41
CA GLU A 85 2.11 -10.59 11.35
C GLU A 85 2.97 -9.37 11.68
N LEU A 86 2.43 -8.16 11.48
CA LEU A 86 3.11 -6.90 11.72
C LEU A 86 3.04 -6.40 13.15
N GLU A 87 2.32 -7.04 14.07
CA GLU A 87 2.28 -6.61 15.47
C GLU A 87 3.70 -6.57 16.02
N PRO A 88 4.31 -5.38 16.17
CA PRO A 88 5.69 -5.31 16.61
C PRO A 88 5.74 -5.82 18.04
N SER A 89 6.75 -6.60 18.36
CA SER A 89 7.12 -6.82 19.75
C SER A 89 7.29 -5.43 20.40
N PRO A 90 6.90 -5.22 21.67
CA PRO A 90 7.07 -3.94 22.36
C PRO A 90 8.49 -3.38 22.30
N ASN A 91 9.48 -4.23 21.99
CA ASN A 91 10.90 -3.92 21.90
C ASN A 91 11.43 -3.76 20.46
N ASP A 92 10.60 -3.92 19.42
CA ASP A 92 11.07 -3.79 18.05
C ASP A 92 11.39 -2.33 17.72
N PRO A 93 12.58 -2.05 17.15
CA PRO A 93 12.95 -0.69 16.77
C PRO A 93 11.99 -0.21 15.68
N ILE A 94 11.25 0.87 15.99
CA ILE A 94 10.37 1.53 15.03
C ILE A 94 11.27 2.24 14.00
N THR A 95 11.43 1.62 12.83
CA THR A 95 12.19 2.20 11.73
C THR A 95 11.31 3.09 10.83
N PRO A 96 11.89 4.03 10.08
CA PRO A 96 11.17 4.82 9.10
C PRO A 96 10.46 3.95 8.05
N ASP A 97 11.15 2.91 7.58
CA ASP A 97 10.64 1.95 6.60
C ASP A 97 9.43 1.17 7.14
N LEU A 98 9.49 0.74 8.41
CA LEU A 98 8.39 0.08 9.08
C LEU A 98 7.17 1.01 9.24
N ASN A 99 7.41 2.31 9.48
CA ASN A 99 6.33 3.30 9.51
C ASN A 99 5.70 3.51 8.13
N ILE A 100 6.48 3.52 7.04
CA ILE A 100 5.95 3.60 5.67
C ILE A 100 5.12 2.35 5.36
N TYR A 101 5.70 1.17 5.61
CA TYR A 101 5.05 -0.11 5.38
C TYR A 101 3.71 -0.19 6.11
N ASN A 102 3.70 0.09 7.42
CA ASN A 102 2.48 0.11 8.21
C ASN A 102 1.50 1.18 7.71
N GLY A 103 1.98 2.37 7.37
CA GLY A 103 1.16 3.44 6.83
C GLY A 103 0.41 3.04 5.55
N ILE A 104 1.07 2.31 4.66
CA ILE A 104 0.47 1.80 3.42
C ILE A 104 -0.55 0.71 3.73
N ILE A 105 -0.17 -0.33 4.47
CA ILE A 105 -1.05 -1.49 4.77
C ILE A 105 -2.29 -1.05 5.54
N TRP A 106 -2.13 -0.19 6.54
CA TRP A 106 -3.27 0.27 7.34
C TRP A 106 -4.25 1.11 6.55
N LEU A 107 -3.89 1.73 5.41
CA LEU A 107 -4.85 2.54 4.66
C LEU A 107 -6.00 1.70 4.12
N TYR A 108 -5.75 0.43 3.82
CA TYR A 108 -6.75 -0.54 3.36
C TYR A 108 -7.76 -0.92 4.45
N CYS A 109 -7.40 -0.75 5.72
CA CYS A 109 -8.23 -1.21 6.85
C CYS A 109 -8.74 -0.05 7.71
N ASP A 110 -7.84 0.83 8.15
CA ASP A 110 -8.13 1.99 8.99
C ASP A 110 -7.28 3.20 8.57
N PRO A 111 -7.87 4.17 7.85
CA PRO A 111 -7.20 5.40 7.43
C PRO A 111 -6.65 6.25 8.60
N LYS A 112 -7.26 6.18 9.79
CA LYS A 112 -6.78 6.93 10.97
C LYS A 112 -5.49 6.32 11.50
N ILE A 113 -5.41 4.99 11.56
CA ILE A 113 -4.19 4.27 11.96
C ILE A 113 -3.10 4.48 10.90
N SER A 114 -3.43 4.39 9.62
CA SER A 114 -2.52 4.71 8.51
C SER A 114 -1.82 6.06 8.70
N ILE A 115 -2.59 7.12 8.98
CA ILE A 115 -2.03 8.46 9.22
C ILE A 115 -1.05 8.49 10.39
N LYS A 116 -1.32 7.74 11.46
CA LYS A 116 -0.43 7.70 12.64
C LYS A 116 0.96 7.22 12.24
N PHE A 117 1.05 6.18 11.43
CA PHE A 117 2.31 5.64 10.93
C PHE A 117 2.96 6.54 9.87
N LEU A 118 2.20 7.02 8.88
CA LEU A 118 2.75 7.91 7.84
C LEU A 118 3.29 9.23 8.43
N LYS A 119 2.67 9.76 9.49
CA LYS A 119 3.19 10.94 10.20
C LYS A 119 4.53 10.68 10.88
N ARG A 120 4.73 9.48 11.43
CA ARG A 120 6.02 9.07 12.00
C ARG A 120 7.06 8.92 10.90
N ALA A 121 6.71 8.31 9.76
CA ALA A 121 7.63 8.24 8.63
C ALA A 121 8.10 9.64 8.15
N ILE A 122 7.24 10.66 8.17
CA ILE A 122 7.62 12.03 7.80
C ILE A 122 8.67 12.66 8.73
N THR A 123 8.75 12.28 10.00
CA THR A 123 9.79 12.84 10.88
C THR A 123 11.18 12.46 10.41
N ASP A 124 11.29 11.29 9.78
CA ASP A 124 12.54 10.76 9.23
C ASP A 124 12.75 11.18 7.77
N PHE A 125 11.67 11.49 7.04
CA PHE A 125 11.69 11.98 5.66
C PHE A 125 11.02 13.36 5.51
N PRO A 126 11.53 14.41 6.16
CA PRO A 126 10.87 15.71 6.21
C PRO A 126 10.80 16.44 4.86
N THR A 127 11.60 16.03 3.87
CA THR A 127 11.62 16.63 2.53
C THR A 127 10.74 15.90 1.52
N ASN A 128 10.17 14.74 1.86
CA ASN A 128 9.34 13.96 0.95
C ASN A 128 7.98 14.66 0.76
N LYS A 129 7.82 15.34 -0.38
CA LYS A 129 6.65 16.16 -0.70
C LYS A 129 5.46 15.27 -1.04
N GLU A 130 5.72 14.17 -1.73
CA GLU A 130 4.73 13.21 -2.22
C GLU A 130 4.00 12.56 -1.04
N LEU A 131 4.74 12.16 -0.01
CA LEU A 131 4.21 11.59 1.22
C LEU A 131 3.40 12.63 2.01
N LYS A 132 3.86 13.88 2.11
CA LYS A 132 3.11 14.97 2.75
C LYS A 132 1.77 15.23 2.07
N GLU A 133 1.77 15.28 0.74
CA GLU A 133 0.56 15.47 -0.06
C GLU A 133 -0.41 14.30 0.12
N ALA A 134 0.09 13.06 0.04
CA ALA A 134 -0.72 11.87 0.27
C ALA A 134 -1.39 11.88 1.66
N ILE A 135 -0.65 12.23 2.71
CA ILE A 135 -1.25 12.41 4.06
C ILE A 135 -2.32 13.51 4.06
N GLY A 136 -2.12 14.59 3.31
CA GLY A 136 -3.12 15.65 3.14
C GLY A 136 -4.43 15.12 2.57
N VAL A 137 -4.34 14.35 1.48
CA VAL A 137 -5.49 13.70 0.84
C VAL A 137 -6.20 12.73 1.80
N ILE A 138 -5.44 11.88 2.51
CA ILE A 138 -6.01 10.93 3.48
C ILE A 138 -6.74 11.67 4.61
N LYS A 139 -6.18 12.76 5.13
CA LYS A 139 -6.84 13.59 6.14
C LYS A 139 -8.13 14.20 5.64
N GLN A 140 -8.15 14.70 4.40
CA GLN A 140 -9.35 15.30 3.81
C GLN A 140 -10.44 14.25 3.62
N PHE A 141 -10.08 13.06 3.15
CA PHE A 141 -11.00 11.94 3.01
C PHE A 141 -11.65 11.54 4.34
N ILE A 142 -10.87 11.46 5.42
CA ILE A 142 -11.40 11.14 6.76
C ILE A 142 -12.37 12.23 7.27
N LYS A 143 -12.10 13.51 6.97
CA LYS A 143 -12.97 14.62 7.39
C LYS A 143 -14.31 14.67 6.65
N ASN A 144 -14.34 14.15 5.42
CA ASN A 144 -15.51 14.20 4.55
C ASN A 144 -16.43 12.96 4.71
N LYS A 145 -16.08 12.02 5.59
CA LYS A 145 -16.90 10.86 5.99
C LYS A 145 -17.52 11.12 7.36
#